data_AF-A0A536TWI8-F1
#
_entry.id   AF-A0A536TWI8-F1
#
_cell.length_a   1.000
_cell.length_b   1.000
_cell.length_c   1.000
_cell.angle_alpha   90.00
_cell.angle_beta   90.00
_cell.angle_gamma   90.00
#
_symmetry.space_group_name_H-M   'P 1'
#
loop_
_entity.id
_entity.type
_entity.pdbx_description
1 polymer ?
#
loop_
_entity_poly.entity_id
_entity_poly.type
_entity_poly.pdbx_seq_one_letter_code
_entity_poly.pdbx_strand_id
1 'polypeptide(L)' 'MNDPAPVKIWNDYDHPHRDLREFLSRIEGAGELLRVPGAHWNLEMGTLAEAVNERPNPPAVLFQDVPGYPQGFRVLSG' A
#
# COMPACT_ATOMS: atom_id res chain seq x y z
N MET A 1 15.17 -20.76 24.23
CA MET A 1 15.14 -19.29 24.16
C MET A 1 13.86 -18.95 23.42
N ASN A 2 12.77 -18.78 24.18
CA ASN A 2 11.45 -18.52 23.61
C ASN A 2 11.38 -17.02 23.33
N ASP A 3 11.61 -16.61 22.08
CA ASP A 3 11.22 -15.27 21.65
C ASP A 3 9.69 -15.24 21.60
N PRO A 4 9.02 -14.40 22.41
CA PRO A 4 7.58 -14.26 22.29
C PRO A 4 7.30 -13.66 20.91
N ALA A 5 6.39 -14.29 20.17
CA ALA A 5 5.87 -13.72 18.93
C ALA A 5 5.41 -12.28 19.21
N PRO A 6 5.69 -11.32 18.30
CA PRO A 6 5.38 -9.92 18.54
C PRO A 6 3.90 -9.75 18.86
N VAL A 7 3.62 -9.03 19.96
CA VAL A 7 2.27 -8.71 20.39
C VAL A 7 1.57 -7.98 19.26
N LYS A 8 0.53 -8.58 18.68
CA LYS A 8 -0.31 -7.96 17.66
C LYS A 8 -1.13 -6.87 18.35
N ILE A 9 -0.71 -5.62 18.23
CA ILE A 9 -1.39 -4.49 18.85
C ILE A 9 -2.63 -4.21 18.01
N TRP A 10 -3.79 -4.64 18.51
CA TRP A 10 -5.06 -4.49 17.81
C TRP A 10 -5.59 -3.05 17.80
N ASN A 11 -4.94 -2.14 18.54
CA ASN A 11 -5.39 -0.76 18.73
C ASN A 11 -4.74 0.25 17.76
N ASP A 12 -4.04 -0.20 16.71
CA ASP A 12 -3.38 0.70 15.76
C ASP A 12 -4.35 1.61 14.98
N TYR A 13 -5.66 1.51 15.18
CA TYR A 13 -6.67 2.42 14.60
C TYR A 13 -7.41 3.27 15.64
N ASP A 14 -6.98 3.30 16.92
CA ASP A 14 -7.64 4.05 17.99
C ASP A 14 -7.43 5.58 17.93
N HIS A 15 -6.64 6.04 16.95
CA HIS A 15 -6.40 7.45 16.67
C HIS A 15 -6.30 7.70 15.16
N PRO A 16 -6.64 8.92 14.70
CA PRO A 16 -6.44 9.32 13.31
C PRO A 16 -5.01 9.07 12.84
N HIS A 17 -4.86 8.73 11.56
CA HIS A 17 -3.54 8.60 10.95
C HIS A 17 -2.78 9.93 11.03
N ARG A 18 -1.50 9.87 11.44
CA ARG A 18 -0.67 11.07 11.58
C ARG A 18 -0.38 11.71 10.23
N ASP A 19 -0.05 10.87 9.25
CA ASP A 19 0.32 11.26 7.91
C ASP A 19 0.16 10.06 6.95
N LEU A 20 0.30 10.29 5.64
CA LEU A 20 0.14 9.23 4.65
C LEU A 20 1.21 8.13 4.77
N ARG A 21 2.43 8.45 5.21
CA ARG A 21 3.51 7.45 5.36
C ARG A 21 3.22 6.52 6.53
N GLU A 22 2.68 7.09 7.59
CA GLU A 22 2.22 6.38 8.76
C GLU A 22 1.03 5.46 8.43
N PHE A 23 0.03 5.95 7.68
CA PHE A 23 -1.04 5.13 7.12
C PHE A 23 -0.52 3.95 6.30
N LEU A 24 0.38 4.19 5.33
CA LEU A 24 1.00 3.15 4.50
C LEU A 24 1.68 2.06 5.36
N SER A 25 2.30 2.45 6.47
CA SER A 25 2.95 1.51 7.39
C SER A 25 1.93 0.62 8.11
N ARG A 26 0.78 1.17 8.53
CA ARG A 26 -0.29 0.41 9.16
C ARG A 26 -0.90 -0.61 8.20
N ILE A 27 -1.28 -0.18 7.00
CA ILE A 27 -1.91 -1.08 6.01
C ILE A 27 -0.92 -2.13 5.47
N GLU A 28 0.38 -1.83 5.42
CA GLU A 28 1.42 -2.82 5.14
C GLU A 28 1.49 -3.88 6.25
N GLY A 29 1.46 -3.46 7.52
CA GLY A 29 1.40 -4.37 8.67
C GLY A 29 0.12 -5.22 8.73
N ALA A 30 -1.00 -4.68 8.23
CA ALA A 30 -2.28 -5.39 8.12
C ALA A 30 -2.35 -6.35 6.92
N GLY A 31 -1.41 -6.28 5.98
CA GLY A 31 -1.44 -7.07 4.73
C GLY A 31 -2.41 -6.52 3.69
N GLU A 32 -2.81 -5.25 3.80
CA GLU A 32 -3.80 -4.57 2.95
C GLU A 32 -3.15 -3.68 1.88
N LEU A 33 -1.82 -3.76 1.70
CA LEU A 33 -1.07 -3.00 0.71
C LEU A 33 -0.43 -3.89 -0.36
N LEU A 34 -0.77 -3.65 -1.63
CA LEU A 34 -0.16 -4.24 -2.81
C LEU A 34 0.85 -3.27 -3.43
N ARG A 35 2.12 -3.68 -3.56
CA ARG A 35 3.18 -2.89 -4.19
C ARG A 35 3.36 -3.30 -5.66
N VAL A 36 3.35 -2.33 -6.57
CA VAL A 36 3.50 -2.56 -8.01
C VAL A 36 4.67 -1.72 -8.55
N PRO A 37 5.86 -2.31 -8.76
CA PRO A 37 6.99 -1.61 -9.35
C PRO A 37 6.86 -1.51 -10.89
N GLY A 38 7.32 -0.41 -11.47
CA GLY A 38 7.58 -0.30 -12.91
C GLY A 38 6.36 -0.13 -13.80
N ALA A 39 5.15 -0.02 -13.24
CA ALA A 39 3.94 0.21 -14.02
C ALA A 39 4.03 1.56 -14.75
N HIS A 40 3.71 1.56 -16.04
CA HIS A 40 3.71 2.76 -16.85
C HIS A 40 2.50 3.64 -16.51
N TRP A 41 2.71 4.94 -16.33
CA TRP A 41 1.64 5.87 -15.94
C TRP A 41 0.53 5.98 -17.01
N ASN A 42 0.90 5.83 -18.29
CA ASN A 42 -0.06 5.84 -19.39
C ASN A 42 -0.76 4.49 -19.50
N LEU A 43 -2.05 4.47 -19.17
CA LEU A 43 -2.99 3.34 -19.24
C LEU A 43 -2.75 2.20 -18.23
N GLU A 44 -1.52 1.75 -17.97
CA GLU A 44 -1.31 0.56 -17.12
C GLU A 44 -1.73 0.77 -15.67
N MET A 45 -1.32 1.89 -15.05
CA MET A 45 -1.68 2.17 -13.65
C MET A 45 -3.20 2.25 -13.43
N GLY A 46 -3.93 2.91 -14.33
CA GLY A 46 -5.39 3.03 -14.26
C GLY A 46 -6.07 1.67 -14.39
N THR A 47 -5.68 0.89 -15.40
CA THR A 47 -6.23 -0.47 -15.59
C THR A 47 -5.94 -1.39 -14.41
N LEU A 48 -4.74 -1.34 -13.83
CA LEU A 48 -4.39 -2.14 -12.66
C LEU A 48 -5.18 -1.72 -11.42
N ALA A 49 -5.35 -0.41 -11.20
CA ALA A 49 -6.15 0.10 -10.09
C ALA A 49 -7.61 -0.37 -10.19
N GLU A 50 -8.21 -0.29 -11.38
CA GLU A 50 -9.59 -0.73 -11.61
C GLU A 50 -9.75 -2.25 -11.42
N ALA A 51 -8.85 -3.06 -12.00
CA ALA A 51 -8.85 -4.51 -11.84
C ALA A 51 -8.62 -4.96 -10.38
N VAL A 52 -7.91 -4.16 -9.57
CA VAL A 52 -7.79 -4.41 -8.13
C VAL A 52 -9.10 -4.07 -7.42
N ASN A 53 -9.69 -2.91 -7.72
CA ASN A 53 -10.94 -2.43 -7.10
C ASN A 53 -12.16 -3.32 -7.35
N GLU A 54 -12.18 -4.10 -8.43
CA GLU A 54 -13.25 -5.08 -8.70
C GLU A 54 -13.25 -6.29 -7.75
N ARG A 55 -12.19 -6.47 -6.94
CA ARG A 55 -12.11 -7.58 -5.99
C ARG A 55 -13.02 -7.31 -4.77
N PRO A 56 -13.59 -8.35 -4.13
CA PRO A 56 -14.49 -8.18 -2.98
C PRO A 56 -13.88 -7.41 -1.79
N ASN A 57 -12.57 -7.52 -1.56
CA ASN A 57 -11.82 -6.78 -0.55
C ASN A 57 -10.52 -6.30 -1.20
N PRO A 58 -10.54 -5.17 -1.93
CA PRO A 58 -9.40 -4.74 -2.72
C PRO A 58 -8.31 -4.17 -1.79
N PRO A 59 -7.05 -4.63 -1.87
CA PRO A 59 -5.95 -3.96 -1.18
C PRO A 59 -5.69 -2.59 -1.81
N ALA A 60 -5.17 -1.66 -1.02
CA ALA A 60 -4.62 -0.43 -1.56
C ALA A 60 -3.40 -0.74 -2.44
N VAL A 61 -3.24 -0.03 -3.55
CA VAL A 61 -2.17 -0.22 -4.53
C VAL A 61 -1.17 0.92 -4.44
N LEU A 62 0.09 0.61 -4.13
CA LEU A 62 1.20 1.55 -4.17
C LEU A 62 2.09 1.26 -5.39
N PHE A 63 1.97 2.10 -6.41
CA PHE A 63 2.86 2.10 -7.55
C PHE A 63 4.19 2.77 -7.21
N GLN A 64 5.29 2.12 -7.58
CA GLN A 64 6.66 2.59 -7.34
C GLN A 64 7.52 2.39 -8.59
N ASP A 65 8.71 2.98 -8.61
CA ASP A 65 9.66 2.87 -9.73
C ASP A 65 9.03 3.27 -11.08
N VAL A 66 8.26 4.35 -11.08
CA VAL A 66 7.46 4.78 -12.24
C VAL A 66 8.38 5.17 -13.41
N PRO A 67 8.25 4.53 -14.58
CA PRO A 67 9.07 4.85 -15.74
C PRO A 67 8.96 6.33 -16.13
N GLY A 68 10.11 6.98 -16.34
CA GLY A 68 10.20 8.40 -16.71
C GLY A 68 10.15 9.37 -15.53
N TYR A 69 10.01 8.90 -14.29
CA TYR A 69 10.02 9.74 -13.08
C TYR A 69 11.26 9.46 -12.21
N PRO A 70 11.74 10.44 -11.42
CA PRO A 70 12.83 10.21 -10.49
C PRO A 70 12.52 9.11 -9.46
N GLN A 71 13.56 8.44 -8.99
CA GLN A 71 13.46 7.44 -7.93
C GLN A 71 12.81 8.04 -6.67
N GLY A 72 11.94 7.24 -6.02
CA GLY A 72 11.19 7.64 -4.83
C GLY A 72 9.81 8.28 -5.09
N PHE A 73 9.50 8.67 -6.34
CA PHE A 73 8.15 9.06 -6.72
C PHE A 73 7.22 7.84 -6.77
N ARG A 74 6.04 7.97 -6.16
CA ARG A 74 5.08 6.88 -5.96
C ARG A 74 3.65 7.40 -6.13
N VAL A 75 2.74 6.50 -6.50
CA VAL A 75 1.31 6.77 -6.62
C VAL A 75 0.55 5.76 -5.76
N LEU A 76 -0.39 6.24 -4.94
CA LEU A 76 -1.28 5.40 -4.15
C LEU A 76 -2.68 5.44 -4.77
N SER A 77 -3.33 4.30 -4.87
CA SER A 77 -4.73 4.12 -5.27
C SER A 77 -5.41 3.14 -4.31
N GLY A 78 -6.69 3.35 -4.02
CA GLY A 78 -7.50 2.50 -3.13
C GLY A 78 -8.74 3.22 -2.67
#